data_AF-A0A1R3WXH3-F1
#
_entry.id   AF-A0A1R3WXH3-F1
#
_cell.length_a   1.000
_cell.length_b   1.000
_cell.length_c   1.000
_cell.angle_alpha   90.00
_cell.angle_beta   90.00
_cell.angle_gamma   90.00
#
_symmetry.space_group_name_H-M   'P 1'
#
loop_
_entity.id
_entity.type
_entity.pdbx_description
1 polymer ?
#
loop_
_entity_poly.entity_id
_entity_poly.type
_entity_poly.pdbx_seq_one_letter_code
_entity_poly.pdbx_strand_id
1 'polypeptide(L)'
;MTMTRVKGAEALPLNRILDGDCIEVMNSLPAESIDLIFADPPYNLQLRGTLHRPDNSLVDAVDDDWDQFSSFAAYDAFTRDWLSAARRLLKPQGAIWVIGSYHNIFRVGAALQNQGFWILNDVVWRKSNPMPNFRGKRLTNAHETMIWASKSEGGKYTFNYEALKALNEGVQMRSDWVLPICSGHERLKDEKGDKAHPTQKPESLLHRVLVGTTNPGDVVLDPFFGTGTTGAVAKMLGREYIGIEREESYRRVAEKRLAKVRKFDREALEVSASKRAEPRVPFGQLIERGMLRPGEELYSANRRFKARLRADGTLVGADVKGSIHQVGAHYEGAPSCNGWTYWCFRRDGQLVSIDVLRQQIRAEMQG
;
A
#
# COMPACT_ATOMS: atom_id res chain seq x y z
N MET A 1 42.34 -13.05 -21.21
CA MET A 1 40.90 -12.76 -21.13
C MET A 1 40.30 -13.62 -20.03
N THR A 2 40.27 -13.09 -18.81
CA THR A 2 39.70 -13.76 -17.65
C THR A 2 38.22 -13.43 -17.63
N MET A 3 37.37 -14.39 -18.00
CA MET A 3 35.92 -14.26 -17.89
C MET A 3 35.56 -14.17 -16.41
N THR A 4 35.31 -12.95 -15.93
CA THR A 4 34.72 -12.71 -14.62
C THR A 4 33.33 -13.36 -14.61
N ARG A 5 33.20 -14.52 -13.97
CA ARG A 5 31.90 -15.11 -13.66
C ARG A 5 31.13 -14.13 -12.81
N VAL A 6 30.09 -13.54 -13.36
CA VAL A 6 29.07 -12.82 -12.60
C VAL A 6 28.50 -13.83 -11.59
N LYS A 7 28.71 -13.59 -10.29
CA LYS A 7 28.04 -14.33 -9.22
C LYS A 7 26.54 -14.23 -9.49
N GLY A 8 25.87 -15.38 -9.73
CA GLY A 8 24.41 -15.40 -9.85
C GLY A 8 23.79 -14.80 -8.59
N ALA A 9 22.75 -13.98 -8.76
CA ALA A 9 22.00 -13.41 -7.64
C ALA A 9 21.59 -14.53 -6.67
N GLU A 10 21.86 -14.36 -5.38
CA GLU A 10 21.38 -15.29 -4.35
C GLU A 10 19.85 -15.34 -4.42
N ALA A 11 19.31 -16.56 -4.52
CA ALA A 11 17.87 -16.76 -4.59
C ALA A 11 17.22 -16.40 -3.26
N LEU A 12 16.20 -15.54 -3.29
CA LEU A 12 15.42 -15.19 -2.10
C LEU A 12 14.65 -16.42 -1.58
N PRO A 13 14.51 -16.59 -0.26
CA PRO A 13 13.71 -17.64 0.34
C PRO A 13 12.20 -17.33 0.27
N LEU A 14 11.66 -17.19 -0.93
CA LEU A 14 10.27 -16.82 -1.18
C LEU A 14 9.29 -17.87 -0.60
N ASN A 15 8.18 -17.38 -0.05
CA ASN A 15 7.11 -18.12 0.62
C ASN A 15 7.62 -19.03 1.75
N ARG A 16 8.60 -18.55 2.52
CA ARG A 16 9.15 -19.27 3.66
C ARG A 16 9.02 -18.48 4.95
N ILE A 17 8.96 -19.23 6.05
CA ILE A 17 9.15 -18.73 7.40
C ILE A 17 10.61 -19.02 7.78
N LEU A 18 11.34 -17.97 8.14
CA LEU A 18 12.73 -18.04 8.57
C LEU A 18 12.77 -18.02 10.10
N ASP A 19 13.58 -18.92 10.65
CA ASP A 19 13.88 -19.01 12.07
C ASP A 19 14.93 -17.95 12.45
N GLY A 20 14.69 -17.21 13.53
CA GLY A 20 15.74 -16.48 14.22
C GLY A 20 15.38 -15.04 14.58
N ASP A 21 16.39 -14.31 15.03
CA ASP A 21 16.28 -12.88 15.29
C ASP A 21 16.09 -12.10 13.97
N CYS A 22 15.16 -11.15 13.98
CA CYS A 22 14.80 -10.40 12.78
C CYS A 22 15.96 -9.58 12.21
N ILE A 23 16.84 -9.02 13.04
CA ILE A 23 17.96 -8.19 12.60
C ILE A 23 19.02 -9.08 11.96
N GLU A 24 19.39 -10.18 12.59
CA GLU A 24 20.35 -11.15 12.06
C GLU A 24 19.89 -11.75 10.73
N VAL A 25 18.65 -12.24 10.69
CA VAL A 25 18.08 -12.85 9.48
C VAL A 25 17.95 -11.82 8.37
N MET A 26 17.43 -10.61 8.66
CA MET A 26 17.38 -9.55 7.65
C MET A 26 18.77 -9.19 7.13
N ASN A 27 19.81 -9.17 7.97
CA ASN A 27 21.18 -8.90 7.54
C ASN A 27 21.77 -9.98 6.62
N SER A 28 21.26 -11.21 6.68
CA SER A 28 21.65 -12.29 5.76
C SER A 28 21.03 -12.19 4.37
N LEU A 29 19.94 -11.43 4.20
CA LEU A 29 19.23 -11.29 2.94
C LEU A 29 19.91 -10.26 2.00
N PRO A 30 19.82 -10.42 0.67
CA PRO A 30 20.39 -9.48 -0.28
C PRO A 30 19.71 -8.10 -0.16
N ALA A 31 20.49 -7.02 -0.31
CA ALA A 31 19.95 -5.66 -0.27
C ALA A 31 18.99 -5.41 -1.44
N GLU A 32 18.08 -4.45 -1.28
CA GLU A 32 17.17 -3.99 -2.33
C GLU A 32 16.36 -5.11 -3.02
N SER A 33 15.93 -6.07 -2.22
CA SER A 33 15.27 -7.29 -2.69
C SER A 33 13.77 -7.36 -2.35
N ILE A 34 13.28 -6.46 -1.51
CA ILE A 34 11.92 -6.46 -0.95
C ILE A 34 11.12 -5.26 -1.47
N ASP A 35 9.87 -5.50 -1.90
CA ASP A 35 8.97 -4.45 -2.41
C ASP A 35 8.22 -3.75 -1.27
N LEU A 36 7.74 -4.51 -0.28
CA LEU A 36 7.04 -3.98 0.89
C LEU A 36 7.51 -4.66 2.17
N ILE A 37 7.69 -3.89 3.23
CA ILE A 37 7.84 -4.41 4.60
C ILE A 37 6.58 -4.09 5.39
N PHE A 38 6.00 -5.07 6.07
CA PHE A 38 4.99 -4.84 7.11
C PHE A 38 5.56 -5.27 8.45
N ALA A 39 5.64 -4.36 9.42
CA ALA A 39 6.21 -4.64 10.73
C ALA A 39 5.19 -4.39 11.85
N ASP A 40 4.95 -5.41 12.66
CA ASP A 40 4.20 -5.37 13.92
C ASP A 40 5.18 -5.66 15.08
N PRO A 41 6.09 -4.72 15.40
CA PRO A 41 7.11 -4.95 16.42
C PRO A 41 6.46 -5.11 17.81
N PRO A 42 7.20 -5.63 18.80
CA PRO A 42 6.80 -5.55 20.20
C PRO A 42 6.43 -4.11 20.62
N TYR A 43 5.37 -3.94 21.41
CA TYR A 43 4.84 -2.62 21.79
C TYR A 43 5.44 -2.07 23.08
N ASN A 44 6.15 -2.89 23.86
CA ASN A 44 6.67 -2.53 25.18
C ASN A 44 5.55 -1.96 26.07
N LEU A 45 4.51 -2.76 26.31
CA LEU A 45 3.29 -2.31 27.00
C LEU A 45 3.52 -1.95 28.48
N GLN A 46 4.68 -2.28 29.05
CA GLN A 46 5.09 -1.96 30.43
C GLN A 46 3.98 -2.28 31.46
N LEU A 47 3.27 -3.38 31.25
CA LEU A 47 2.14 -3.77 32.10
C LEU A 47 2.63 -4.05 33.53
N ARG A 48 1.92 -3.51 34.53
CA ARG A 48 2.19 -3.76 35.96
C ARG A 48 0.99 -4.42 36.61
N GLY A 49 1.17 -5.66 37.05
CA GLY A 49 0.18 -6.44 37.81
C GLY A 49 -0.95 -7.04 36.96
N THR A 50 -1.86 -7.76 37.61
CA THR A 50 -2.99 -8.45 36.96
C THR A 50 -4.19 -7.53 36.78
N LEU A 51 -4.93 -7.74 35.68
CA LEU A 51 -6.18 -7.05 35.39
C LEU A 51 -7.35 -8.03 35.46
N HIS A 52 -8.39 -7.66 36.22
CA HIS A 52 -9.65 -8.39 36.31
C HIS A 52 -10.77 -7.62 35.61
N ARG A 53 -11.70 -8.35 35.01
CA ARG A 53 -12.97 -7.86 34.49
C ARG A 53 -13.96 -7.60 35.65
N PRO A 54 -15.09 -6.90 35.42
CA PRO A 54 -16.10 -6.65 36.46
C PRO A 54 -16.71 -7.93 37.07
N ASP A 55 -16.71 -9.02 36.32
CA ASP A 55 -17.14 -10.36 36.77
C ASP A 55 -16.03 -11.14 37.49
N ASN A 56 -14.93 -10.48 37.87
CA ASN A 56 -13.71 -11.02 38.47
C ASN A 56 -12.89 -11.99 37.61
N SER A 57 -13.30 -12.28 36.36
CA SER A 57 -12.48 -13.08 35.46
C SER A 57 -11.17 -12.36 35.09
N LEU A 58 -10.09 -13.11 34.95
CA LEU A 58 -8.76 -12.58 34.62
C LEU A 58 -8.71 -12.15 33.14
N VAL A 59 -8.07 -11.01 32.89
CA VAL A 59 -7.71 -10.60 31.53
C VAL A 59 -6.38 -11.23 31.18
N ASP A 60 -6.41 -12.09 30.17
CA ASP A 60 -5.26 -12.61 29.45
C ASP A 60 -4.56 -11.45 28.72
N ALA A 61 -3.54 -10.89 29.38
CA ALA A 61 -2.77 -9.73 28.96
C ALA A 61 -1.51 -10.17 28.18
N VAL A 62 -0.86 -9.24 27.50
CA VAL A 62 0.41 -9.51 26.81
C VAL A 62 1.55 -9.32 27.81
N ASP A 63 1.99 -10.40 28.44
CA ASP A 63 3.08 -10.41 29.42
C ASP A 63 4.29 -11.25 28.99
N ASP A 64 4.31 -11.70 27.74
CA ASP A 64 5.42 -12.44 27.14
C ASP A 64 6.78 -11.71 27.23
N ASP A 65 7.86 -12.48 27.35
CA ASP A 65 9.24 -11.97 27.48
C ASP A 65 9.68 -11.11 26.29
N TRP A 66 9.15 -11.36 25.08
CA TRP A 66 9.49 -10.59 23.88
C TRP A 66 8.97 -9.15 23.90
N ASP A 67 8.00 -8.82 24.77
CA ASP A 67 7.48 -7.46 24.93
C ASP A 67 8.15 -6.69 26.09
N GLN A 68 9.12 -7.30 26.79
CA GLN A 68 9.75 -6.72 27.97
C GLN A 68 11.08 -6.03 27.63
N PHE A 69 11.13 -4.70 27.82
CA PHE A 69 12.34 -3.90 27.62
C PHE A 69 12.80 -3.25 28.91
N SER A 70 14.11 -3.25 29.15
CA SER A 70 14.72 -2.68 30.37
C SER A 70 14.56 -1.16 30.48
N SER A 71 14.41 -0.46 29.35
CA SER A 71 14.24 0.99 29.28
C SER A 71 13.75 1.44 27.90
N PHE A 72 13.29 2.69 27.78
CA PHE A 72 13.04 3.30 26.47
C PHE A 72 14.31 3.37 25.61
N ALA A 73 15.49 3.58 26.21
CA ALA A 73 16.75 3.61 25.45
C ALA A 73 17.06 2.24 24.82
N ALA A 74 16.78 1.14 25.52
CA ALA A 74 16.90 -0.21 24.98
C ALA A 74 15.90 -0.45 23.84
N TYR A 75 14.64 -0.04 24.00
CA TYR A 75 13.63 -0.11 22.95
C TYR A 75 14.02 0.73 21.71
N ASP A 76 14.58 1.91 21.92
CA ASP A 76 15.02 2.79 20.83
C ASP A 76 16.22 2.22 20.08
N ALA A 77 17.16 1.58 20.78
CA ALA A 77 18.29 0.89 20.17
C ALA A 77 17.81 -0.25 19.28
N PHE A 78 16.99 -1.15 19.84
CA PHE A 78 16.33 -2.21 19.09
C PHE A 78 15.58 -1.67 17.87
N THR A 79 14.80 -0.60 18.06
CA THR A 79 14.01 0.02 16.98
C THR A 79 14.88 0.55 15.85
N ARG A 80 16.00 1.21 16.17
CA ARG A 80 16.93 1.70 15.15
C ARG A 80 17.60 0.56 14.40
N ASP A 81 17.96 -0.51 15.08
CA ASP A 81 18.74 -1.61 14.48
C ASP A 81 17.90 -2.40 13.48
N TRP A 82 16.66 -2.77 13.83
CA TRP A 82 15.78 -3.48 12.89
C TRP A 82 15.31 -2.57 11.75
N LEU A 83 15.06 -1.28 11.98
CA LEU A 83 14.72 -0.33 10.91
C LEU A 83 15.88 -0.15 9.92
N SER A 84 17.11 -0.17 10.40
CA SER A 84 18.31 -0.06 9.56
C SER A 84 18.45 -1.29 8.65
N ALA A 85 18.26 -2.49 9.21
CA ALA A 85 18.25 -3.73 8.44
C ALA A 85 17.09 -3.76 7.42
N ALA A 86 15.87 -3.40 7.83
CA ALA A 86 14.70 -3.29 6.97
C ALA A 86 14.92 -2.31 5.81
N ARG A 87 15.47 -1.13 6.10
CA ARG A 87 15.80 -0.09 5.11
C ARG A 87 16.74 -0.60 4.02
N ARG A 88 17.76 -1.36 4.39
CA ARG A 88 18.73 -1.95 3.45
C ARG A 88 18.05 -2.92 2.47
N LEU A 89 17.07 -3.68 2.94
CA LEU A 89 16.36 -4.68 2.15
C LEU A 89 15.33 -4.09 1.17
N LEU A 90 14.73 -2.95 1.49
CA LEU A 90 13.76 -2.32 0.58
C LEU A 90 14.39 -1.93 -0.75
N LYS A 91 13.71 -2.22 -1.85
CA LYS A 91 14.01 -1.66 -3.18
C LYS A 91 13.91 -0.13 -3.17
N PRO A 92 14.54 0.58 -4.12
CA PRO A 92 14.42 2.04 -4.24
C PRO A 92 12.97 2.55 -4.28
N GLN A 93 12.07 1.80 -4.92
CA GLN A 93 10.62 2.06 -5.00
C GLN A 93 9.80 1.43 -3.86
N GLY A 94 10.46 0.76 -2.91
CA GLY A 94 9.79 0.04 -1.84
C GLY A 94 9.22 0.96 -0.77
N ALA A 95 8.32 0.38 0.04
CA ALA A 95 7.70 1.06 1.17
C ALA A 95 7.67 0.17 2.42
N ILE A 96 7.49 0.81 3.58
CA ILE A 96 7.30 0.14 4.86
C ILE A 96 5.98 0.59 5.48
N TRP A 97 5.29 -0.37 6.09
CA TRP A 97 4.21 -0.16 7.04
C TRP A 97 4.68 -0.60 8.42
N VAL A 98 4.50 0.24 9.43
CA VAL A 98 4.73 -0.14 10.83
C VAL A 98 3.49 0.17 11.64
N ILE A 99 3.03 -0.79 12.46
CA ILE A 99 1.89 -0.60 13.35
C ILE A 99 2.34 -0.49 14.81
N GLY A 100 1.60 0.29 15.59
CA GLY A 100 1.85 0.45 17.00
C GLY A 100 0.68 1.08 17.73
N SER A 101 0.81 1.14 19.05
CA SER A 101 -0.09 1.89 19.92
C SER A 101 0.63 3.13 20.46
N TYR A 102 -0.05 3.93 21.28
CA TYR A 102 0.56 5.10 21.92
C TYR A 102 1.82 4.78 22.77
N HIS A 103 2.03 3.52 23.16
CA HIS A 103 3.20 3.09 23.93
C HIS A 103 4.50 3.19 23.13
N ASN A 104 4.47 2.90 21.82
CA ASN A 104 5.66 2.80 20.99
C ASN A 104 5.65 3.67 19.73
N ILE A 105 4.48 3.93 19.13
CA ILE A 105 4.41 4.41 17.74
C ILE A 105 5.09 5.77 17.52
N PHE A 106 5.13 6.63 18.54
CA PHE A 106 5.84 7.91 18.47
C PHE A 106 7.36 7.73 18.39
N ARG A 107 7.91 6.74 19.09
CA ARG A 107 9.35 6.43 19.09
C ARG A 107 9.74 5.81 17.75
N VAL A 108 8.92 4.88 17.26
CA VAL A 108 9.09 4.24 15.95
C VAL A 108 8.98 5.27 14.82
N GLY A 109 7.99 6.17 14.86
CA GLY A 109 7.81 7.23 13.88
C GLY A 109 9.01 8.17 13.81
N ALA A 110 9.55 8.60 14.96
CA ALA A 110 10.75 9.42 15.01
C ALA A 110 11.98 8.66 14.44
N ALA A 111 12.14 7.37 14.76
CA ALA A 111 13.23 6.56 14.25
C ALA A 111 13.16 6.38 12.72
N LEU A 112 11.96 6.17 12.15
CA LEU A 112 11.74 6.12 10.70
C LEU A 112 12.25 7.40 10.01
N GLN A 113 11.81 8.58 10.47
CA GLN A 113 12.21 9.85 9.88
C GLN A 113 13.72 10.10 10.02
N ASN A 114 14.29 9.82 11.20
CA ASN A 114 15.73 9.97 11.45
C ASN A 114 16.60 9.08 10.55
N GLN A 115 16.07 7.96 10.05
CA GLN A 115 16.77 7.08 9.11
C GLN A 115 16.48 7.39 7.63
N GLY A 116 15.79 8.49 7.34
CA GLY A 116 15.56 8.97 5.98
C GLY A 116 14.41 8.27 5.24
N PHE A 117 13.52 7.59 5.96
CA PHE A 117 12.22 7.23 5.39
C PHE A 117 11.35 8.48 5.22
N TRP A 118 10.55 8.50 4.17
CA TRP A 118 9.59 9.58 3.95
C TRP A 118 8.17 9.10 4.25
N ILE A 119 7.64 9.55 5.38
CA ILE A 119 6.27 9.23 5.83
C ILE A 119 5.27 9.83 4.82
N LEU A 120 4.41 8.98 4.29
CA LEU A 120 3.36 9.34 3.32
C LEU A 120 2.04 9.59 4.04
N ASN A 121 1.64 8.68 4.93
CA ASN A 121 0.47 8.82 5.77
C ASN A 121 0.68 8.07 7.09
N ASP A 122 0.20 8.65 8.18
CA ASP A 122 -0.30 7.85 9.29
C ASP A 122 -1.74 7.41 9.01
N VAL A 123 -2.07 6.20 9.44
CA VAL A 123 -3.39 5.58 9.27
C VAL A 123 -3.86 5.06 10.61
N VAL A 124 -5.05 5.48 11.03
CA VAL A 124 -5.67 5.06 12.28
C VAL A 124 -6.54 3.84 12.03
N TRP A 125 -6.16 2.68 12.57
CA TRP A 125 -7.06 1.54 12.65
C TRP A 125 -8.02 1.74 13.83
N ARG A 126 -9.26 2.11 13.52
CA ARG A 126 -10.35 2.24 14.48
C ARG A 126 -11.01 0.88 14.68
N LYS A 127 -10.86 0.32 15.88
CA LYS A 127 -11.42 -0.98 16.25
C LYS A 127 -12.93 -0.84 16.43
N SER A 128 -13.72 -1.61 15.68
CA SER A 128 -15.20 -1.56 15.84
C SER A 128 -15.69 -2.26 17.11
N ASN A 129 -14.92 -3.21 17.63
CA ASN A 129 -15.20 -3.99 18.82
C ASN A 129 -13.97 -4.08 19.77
N PRO A 130 -13.45 -2.94 20.27
CA PRO A 130 -12.30 -2.95 21.17
C PRO A 130 -12.66 -3.52 22.54
N MET A 131 -11.67 -4.04 23.26
CA MET A 131 -11.83 -4.35 24.67
C MET A 131 -12.10 -3.05 25.46
N PRO A 132 -13.18 -2.99 26.27
CA PRO A 132 -13.53 -1.77 27.00
C PRO A 132 -12.56 -1.48 28.15
N ASN A 133 -12.52 -0.22 28.61
CA ASN A 133 -11.83 0.13 29.85
C ASN A 133 -12.67 -0.29 31.07
N PHE A 134 -12.19 -1.28 31.84
CA PHE A 134 -12.95 -1.83 32.97
C PHE A 134 -12.89 -1.01 34.27
N ARG A 135 -11.89 -0.12 34.42
CA ARG A 135 -11.65 0.61 35.68
C ARG A 135 -12.07 2.08 35.64
N GLY A 136 -12.54 2.58 34.50
CA GLY A 136 -12.96 3.98 34.32
C GLY A 136 -11.86 5.02 34.52
N LYS A 137 -10.57 4.62 34.45
CA LYS A 137 -9.42 5.50 34.75
C LYS A 137 -8.87 6.23 33.52
N ARG A 138 -9.20 5.77 32.32
CA ARG A 138 -8.71 6.31 31.04
C ARG A 138 -9.78 6.10 29.97
N LEU A 139 -9.57 6.73 28.81
CA LEU A 139 -10.34 6.42 27.59
C LEU A 139 -10.12 4.95 27.18
N THR A 140 -11.13 4.35 26.54
CA THR A 140 -11.00 3.02 25.93
C THR A 140 -9.98 3.07 24.80
N ASN A 141 -9.00 2.15 24.82
CA ASN A 141 -8.01 2.04 23.75
C ASN A 141 -8.64 1.41 22.50
N ALA A 142 -9.36 2.22 21.74
CA ALA A 142 -10.19 1.82 20.61
C ALA A 142 -9.49 1.96 19.24
N HIS A 143 -8.19 2.24 19.20
CA HIS A 143 -7.45 2.32 17.96
C HIS A 143 -5.98 1.91 18.09
N GLU A 144 -5.35 1.69 16.95
CA GLU A 144 -3.90 1.63 16.78
C GLU A 144 -3.52 2.55 15.61
N THR A 145 -2.25 2.94 15.55
CA THR A 145 -1.71 3.81 14.49
C THR A 145 -0.74 3.01 13.65
N MET A 146 -0.92 3.10 12.34
CA MET A 146 -0.02 2.57 11.32
C MET A 146 0.70 3.74 10.65
N ILE A 147 1.97 3.58 10.33
CA ILE A 147 2.76 4.55 9.58
C ILE A 147 3.14 3.91 8.25
N TRP A 148 2.74 4.55 7.14
CA TRP A 148 3.19 4.20 5.80
C TRP A 148 4.28 5.16 5.36
N ALA A 149 5.45 4.62 5.01
CA ALA A 149 6.58 5.43 4.55
C ALA A 149 7.25 4.81 3.32
N SER A 150 7.65 5.65 2.38
CA SER A 150 8.52 5.24 1.27
C SER A 150 9.98 5.18 1.73
N LYS A 151 10.81 4.39 1.02
CA LYS A 151 12.25 4.29 1.32
C LYS A 151 12.92 5.68 1.32
N SER A 152 12.56 6.61 0.46
CA SER A 152 13.15 7.96 0.48
C SER A 152 12.18 8.99 -0.04
N GLU A 153 12.43 10.26 0.29
CA GLU A 153 11.72 11.39 -0.30
C GLU A 153 11.80 11.32 -1.84
N GLY A 154 10.67 11.58 -2.51
CA GLY A 154 10.56 11.49 -3.97
C GLY A 154 10.62 10.06 -4.55
N GLY A 155 10.63 9.02 -3.72
CA GLY A 155 10.58 7.63 -4.18
C GLY A 155 9.31 7.32 -4.99
N LYS A 156 9.42 6.50 -6.05
CA LYS A 156 8.29 6.08 -6.89
C LYS A 156 7.56 4.88 -6.29
N TYR A 157 6.98 5.06 -5.11
CA TYR A 157 6.27 4.00 -4.40
C TYR A 157 4.99 3.53 -5.11
N THR A 158 4.59 2.28 -4.86
CA THR A 158 3.31 1.73 -5.34
C THR A 158 2.15 2.28 -4.52
N PHE A 159 1.14 2.84 -5.19
CA PHE A 159 -0.13 3.19 -4.57
C PHE A 159 -1.29 2.96 -5.53
N ASN A 160 -2.08 1.93 -5.28
CA ASN A 160 -3.22 1.52 -6.09
C ASN A 160 -4.46 2.32 -5.71
N TYR A 161 -4.44 3.62 -6.01
CA TYR A 161 -5.49 4.57 -5.65
C TYR A 161 -6.89 4.13 -6.11
N GLU A 162 -7.03 3.73 -7.39
CA GLU A 162 -8.33 3.31 -7.93
C GLU A 162 -8.83 2.01 -7.28
N ALA A 163 -7.92 1.10 -6.91
CA ALA A 163 -8.28 -0.13 -6.20
C ALA A 163 -8.84 0.17 -4.80
N LEU A 164 -8.17 1.05 -4.03
CA LEU A 164 -8.67 1.45 -2.71
C LEU A 164 -9.95 2.28 -2.79
N LYS A 165 -10.10 3.10 -3.85
CA LYS A 165 -11.34 3.84 -4.11
C LYS A 165 -12.49 2.89 -4.44
N ALA A 166 -12.25 1.87 -5.27
CA ALA A 166 -13.25 0.85 -5.58
C ALA A 166 -13.64 0.02 -4.33
N LEU A 167 -12.65 -0.35 -3.50
CA LEU A 167 -12.87 -1.03 -2.22
C LEU A 167 -13.70 -0.21 -1.22
N ASN A 168 -13.80 1.10 -1.45
CA ASN A 168 -14.55 2.06 -0.64
C ASN A 168 -15.71 2.68 -1.43
N GLU A 169 -16.41 1.84 -2.22
CA GLU A 169 -17.64 2.18 -2.94
C GLU A 169 -17.51 3.38 -3.88
N GLY A 170 -16.33 3.54 -4.51
CA GLY A 170 -16.05 4.62 -5.44
C GLY A 170 -15.67 5.94 -4.76
N VAL A 171 -15.57 5.99 -3.43
CA VAL A 171 -15.10 7.15 -2.66
C VAL A 171 -13.65 6.96 -2.28
N GLN A 172 -12.85 8.03 -2.31
CA GLN A 172 -11.44 7.97 -1.90
C GLN A 172 -11.29 7.37 -0.50
N MET A 173 -10.40 6.38 -0.36
CA MET A 173 -10.06 5.78 0.93
C MET A 173 -9.45 6.82 1.87
N ARG A 174 -9.95 6.89 3.10
CA ARG A 174 -9.45 7.80 4.14
C ARG A 174 -8.32 7.19 4.94
N SER A 175 -7.66 7.99 5.77
CA SER A 175 -6.64 7.54 6.72
C SER A 175 -7.20 6.94 8.01
N ASP A 176 -8.52 6.86 8.21
CA ASP A 176 -9.12 6.22 9.38
C ASP A 176 -9.95 4.99 8.98
N TRP A 177 -9.43 3.81 9.31
CA TRP A 177 -9.99 2.53 8.88
C TRP A 177 -10.78 1.90 10.00
N VAL A 178 -12.09 1.80 9.84
CA VAL A 178 -12.96 1.09 10.79
C VAL A 178 -12.97 -0.39 10.43
N LEU A 179 -12.34 -1.22 11.26
CA LEU A 179 -12.21 -2.67 11.07
C LEU A 179 -12.34 -3.40 12.43
N PRO A 180 -12.94 -4.59 12.48
CA PRO A 180 -13.01 -5.38 13.72
C PRO A 180 -11.64 -5.93 14.13
N ILE A 181 -11.51 -6.32 15.40
CA ILE A 181 -10.37 -7.10 15.88
C ILE A 181 -10.43 -8.55 15.36
N CYS A 182 -9.27 -9.21 15.30
CA CYS A 182 -9.19 -10.63 14.95
C CYS A 182 -9.90 -11.48 16.03
N SER A 183 -11.02 -12.09 15.63
CA SER A 183 -11.93 -12.84 16.50
C SER A 183 -12.63 -13.95 15.71
N GLY A 184 -13.41 -14.81 16.38
CA GLY A 184 -14.15 -15.88 15.74
C GLY A 184 -13.23 -16.92 15.08
N HIS A 185 -13.59 -17.36 13.86
CA HIS A 185 -12.88 -18.42 13.14
C HIS A 185 -11.50 -18.01 12.63
N GLU A 186 -11.25 -16.71 12.46
CA GLU A 186 -9.96 -16.16 12.04
C GLU A 186 -8.91 -16.25 13.17
N ARG A 187 -9.38 -16.19 14.42
CA ARG A 187 -8.50 -16.21 15.60
C ARG A 187 -7.96 -17.62 15.82
N LEU A 188 -6.66 -17.79 15.60
CA LEU A 188 -6.02 -19.09 15.68
C LEU A 188 -5.93 -19.57 17.13
N LYS A 189 -6.06 -20.87 17.27
CA LYS A 189 -5.95 -21.56 18.55
C LYS A 189 -4.74 -22.49 18.56
N ASP A 190 -4.13 -22.62 19.73
CA ASP A 190 -3.06 -23.57 19.95
C ASP A 190 -3.62 -25.01 20.13
N GLU A 191 -2.75 -25.95 20.45
CA GLU A 191 -3.15 -27.36 20.63
C GLU A 191 -4.03 -27.60 21.86
N LYS A 192 -4.08 -26.64 22.80
CA LYS A 192 -4.92 -26.67 24.00
C LYS A 192 -6.28 -26.01 23.78
N GLY A 193 -6.48 -25.35 22.63
CA GLY A 193 -7.69 -24.62 22.31
C GLY A 193 -7.71 -23.16 22.80
N ASP A 194 -6.60 -22.71 23.40
CA ASP A 194 -6.37 -21.34 23.83
C ASP A 194 -5.92 -20.47 22.65
N LYS A 195 -5.83 -19.15 22.83
CA LYS A 195 -5.37 -18.25 21.77
C LYS A 195 -3.92 -18.58 21.42
N ALA A 196 -3.64 -18.84 20.16
CA ALA A 196 -2.27 -19.14 19.71
C ALA A 196 -1.32 -17.94 19.79
N HIS A 197 -1.85 -16.71 19.70
CA HIS A 197 -1.07 -15.48 19.79
C HIS A 197 -1.88 -14.37 20.45
N PRO A 198 -1.28 -13.59 21.36
CA PRO A 198 -1.99 -12.53 22.07
C PRO A 198 -2.39 -11.37 21.14
N THR A 199 -1.53 -11.02 20.19
CA THR A 199 -1.65 -9.81 19.35
C THR A 199 -1.92 -10.08 17.87
N GLN A 200 -2.48 -11.24 17.51
CA GLN A 200 -2.81 -11.57 16.11
C GLN A 200 -3.63 -10.45 15.44
N LYS A 201 -3.10 -9.89 14.34
CA LYS A 201 -3.75 -8.83 13.56
C LYS A 201 -4.81 -9.42 12.61
N PRO A 202 -5.90 -8.66 12.34
CA PRO A 202 -6.96 -9.10 11.44
C PRO A 202 -6.50 -9.10 9.97
N GLU A 203 -6.87 -10.13 9.21
CA GLU A 203 -6.54 -10.26 7.78
C GLU A 203 -7.09 -9.08 6.96
N SER A 204 -8.25 -8.55 7.33
CA SER A 204 -8.86 -7.39 6.65
C SER A 204 -7.96 -6.14 6.65
N LEU A 205 -7.14 -5.96 7.69
CA LEU A 205 -6.19 -4.85 7.78
C LEU A 205 -5.05 -5.03 6.77
N LEU A 206 -4.43 -6.21 6.76
CA LEU A 206 -3.36 -6.56 5.82
C LEU A 206 -3.87 -6.59 4.38
N HIS A 207 -5.12 -7.00 4.15
CA HIS A 207 -5.71 -6.99 2.82
C HIS A 207 -5.72 -5.58 2.24
N ARG A 208 -6.14 -4.57 3.03
CA ARG A 208 -6.16 -3.18 2.59
C ARG A 208 -4.75 -2.63 2.36
N VAL A 209 -3.78 -2.98 3.22
CA VAL A 209 -2.36 -2.63 3.04
C VAL A 209 -1.84 -3.19 1.71
N LEU A 210 -1.97 -4.49 1.48
CA LEU A 210 -1.38 -5.16 0.34
C LEU A 210 -2.06 -4.78 -0.97
N VAL A 211 -3.39 -4.71 -1.02
CA VAL A 211 -4.11 -4.20 -2.21
C VAL A 211 -3.71 -2.76 -2.51
N GLY A 212 -3.56 -1.93 -1.47
CA GLY A 212 -3.25 -0.51 -1.64
C GLY A 212 -1.82 -0.20 -2.04
N THR A 213 -0.84 -1.02 -1.64
CA THR A 213 0.59 -0.66 -1.72
C THR A 213 1.49 -1.73 -2.32
N THR A 214 0.93 -2.78 -2.93
CA THR A 214 1.68 -3.82 -3.69
C THR A 214 0.92 -4.28 -4.93
N ASN A 215 1.63 -4.88 -5.87
CA ASN A 215 1.08 -5.59 -7.02
C ASN A 215 1.24 -7.12 -6.86
N PRO A 216 0.44 -7.94 -7.56
CA PRO A 216 0.69 -9.37 -7.64
C PRO A 216 2.14 -9.68 -8.07
N GLY A 217 2.78 -10.62 -7.39
CA GLY A 217 4.20 -10.97 -7.59
C GLY A 217 5.21 -10.15 -6.79
N ASP A 218 4.82 -9.03 -6.17
CA ASP A 218 5.69 -8.29 -5.26
C ASP A 218 6.08 -9.14 -4.05
N VAL A 219 7.28 -8.91 -3.51
CA VAL A 219 7.81 -9.60 -2.33
C VAL A 219 7.53 -8.79 -1.07
N VAL A 220 6.76 -9.37 -0.16
CA VAL A 220 6.39 -8.78 1.15
C VAL A 220 7.22 -9.43 2.26
N LEU A 221 7.99 -8.64 2.99
CA LEU A 221 8.70 -9.09 4.19
C LEU A 221 7.92 -8.69 5.44
N ASP A 222 7.83 -9.60 6.39
CA ASP A 222 7.36 -9.33 7.75
C ASP A 222 8.40 -9.83 8.77
N PRO A 223 9.14 -8.93 9.42
CA PRO A 223 10.19 -9.27 10.37
C PRO A 223 9.65 -9.74 11.75
N PHE A 224 8.34 -9.63 11.99
CA PHE A 224 7.67 -9.99 13.23
C PHE A 224 6.45 -10.86 12.93
N PHE A 225 6.69 -12.01 12.30
CA PHE A 225 5.67 -12.75 11.55
C PHE A 225 4.54 -13.31 12.43
N GLY A 226 4.81 -13.60 13.71
CA GLY A 226 3.87 -14.20 14.65
C GLY A 226 3.24 -15.46 14.05
N THR A 227 1.91 -15.49 14.00
CA THR A 227 1.14 -16.60 13.42
C THR A 227 0.83 -16.44 11.92
N GLY A 228 1.59 -15.60 11.22
CA GLY A 228 1.66 -15.56 9.75
C GLY A 228 0.50 -14.83 9.06
N THR A 229 -0.10 -13.80 9.67
CA THR A 229 -1.18 -13.03 9.03
C THR A 229 -0.70 -12.38 7.72
N THR A 230 0.48 -11.75 7.71
CA THR A 230 1.02 -11.10 6.50
C THR A 230 1.22 -12.11 5.38
N GLY A 231 1.83 -13.27 5.67
CA GLY A 231 2.06 -14.31 4.67
C GLY A 231 0.76 -14.93 4.15
N ALA A 232 -0.24 -15.13 5.01
CA ALA A 232 -1.53 -15.68 4.61
C ALA A 232 -2.22 -14.76 3.59
N VAL A 233 -2.32 -13.46 3.91
CA VAL A 233 -2.95 -12.48 3.01
C VAL A 233 -2.12 -12.25 1.75
N ALA A 234 -0.78 -12.19 1.86
CA ALA A 234 0.11 -12.08 0.71
C ALA A 234 -0.11 -13.25 -0.27
N LYS A 235 -0.10 -14.49 0.24
CA LYS A 235 -0.34 -15.69 -0.56
C LYS A 235 -1.73 -15.69 -1.22
N MET A 236 -2.79 -15.35 -0.47
CA MET A 236 -4.16 -15.22 -1.02
C MET A 236 -4.20 -14.24 -2.19
N LEU A 237 -3.58 -13.08 -2.01
CA LEU A 237 -3.53 -12.01 -3.00
C LEU A 237 -2.48 -12.23 -4.09
N GLY A 238 -1.79 -13.37 -4.12
CA GLY A 238 -0.80 -13.68 -5.15
C GLY A 238 0.48 -12.85 -5.10
N ARG A 239 0.84 -12.35 -3.92
CA ARG A 239 2.15 -11.78 -3.59
C ARG A 239 3.04 -12.89 -3.04
N GLU A 240 4.35 -12.72 -3.19
CA GLU A 240 5.34 -13.56 -2.54
C GLU A 240 5.59 -13.02 -1.12
N TYR A 241 5.93 -13.87 -0.16
CA TYR A 241 6.23 -13.40 1.20
C TYR A 241 7.52 -14.00 1.77
N ILE A 242 8.11 -13.29 2.73
CA ILE A 242 9.15 -13.80 3.63
C ILE A 242 8.72 -13.43 5.04
N GLY A 243 8.54 -14.41 5.92
CA GLY A 243 8.25 -14.19 7.33
C GLY A 243 9.48 -14.48 8.18
N ILE A 244 9.78 -13.68 9.19
CA ILE A 244 10.80 -13.98 10.20
C ILE A 244 10.12 -14.06 11.56
N GLU A 245 10.36 -15.16 12.28
CA GLU A 245 9.80 -15.37 13.62
C GLU A 245 10.77 -16.19 14.47
N ARG A 246 10.99 -15.72 15.71
CA ARG A 246 11.89 -16.36 16.66
C ARG A 246 11.22 -17.54 17.34
N GLU A 247 9.97 -17.38 17.76
CA GLU A 247 9.27 -18.34 18.61
C GLU A 247 8.76 -19.54 17.78
N GLU A 248 9.28 -20.74 18.08
CA GLU A 248 8.95 -21.96 17.34
C GLU A 248 7.45 -22.29 17.40
N SER A 249 6.80 -22.02 18.55
CA SER A 249 5.36 -22.23 18.73
C SER A 249 4.54 -21.43 17.71
N TYR A 250 4.88 -20.17 17.49
CA TYR A 250 4.23 -19.29 16.52
C TYR A 250 4.49 -19.73 15.08
N ARG A 251 5.74 -20.11 14.76
CA ARG A 251 6.09 -20.67 13.44
C ARG A 251 5.29 -21.92 13.11
N ARG A 252 5.13 -22.86 14.04
CA ARG A 252 4.35 -24.09 13.82
C ARG A 252 2.88 -23.78 13.51
N VAL A 253 2.28 -22.79 14.19
CA VAL A 253 0.91 -22.34 13.90
C VAL A 253 0.82 -21.66 12.53
N ALA A 254 1.79 -20.80 12.20
CA ALA A 254 1.87 -20.12 10.91
C ALA A 254 2.00 -21.11 9.74
N GLU A 255 2.87 -22.11 9.83
CA GLU A 255 3.01 -23.19 8.82
C GLU A 255 1.68 -23.92 8.59
N LYS A 256 1.02 -24.35 9.68
CA LYS A 256 -0.29 -25.04 9.62
C LYS A 256 -1.36 -24.15 8.95
N ARG A 257 -1.34 -22.84 9.19
CA ARG A 257 -2.24 -21.86 8.55
C ARG A 257 -1.92 -21.74 7.06
N LEU A 258 -0.66 -21.45 6.71
CA LEU A 258 -0.20 -21.18 5.35
C LEU A 258 -0.38 -22.38 4.41
N ALA A 259 -0.26 -23.60 4.93
CA ALA A 259 -0.53 -24.83 4.17
C ALA A 259 -1.99 -24.92 3.69
N LYS A 260 -2.94 -24.31 4.40
CA LYS A 260 -4.37 -24.29 4.04
C LYS A 260 -4.76 -23.13 3.13
N VAL A 261 -3.95 -22.07 3.11
CA VAL A 261 -4.20 -20.88 2.31
C VAL A 261 -3.98 -21.19 0.83
N ARG A 262 -4.97 -20.82 0.01
CA ARG A 262 -4.91 -20.90 -1.45
C ARG A 262 -4.81 -19.50 -2.04
N LYS A 263 -4.01 -19.37 -3.09
CA LYS A 263 -3.95 -18.17 -3.92
C LYS A 263 -5.27 -18.03 -4.68
N PHE A 264 -5.81 -16.82 -4.78
CA PHE A 264 -6.98 -16.56 -5.62
C PHE A 264 -6.63 -16.71 -7.10
N ASP A 265 -7.65 -17.02 -7.90
CA ASP A 265 -7.51 -17.11 -9.35
C ASP A 265 -7.09 -15.76 -9.93
N ARG A 266 -6.38 -15.80 -11.06
CA ARG A 266 -5.72 -14.62 -11.63
C ARG A 266 -6.73 -13.49 -11.92
N GLU A 267 -7.91 -13.84 -12.41
CA GLU A 267 -9.00 -12.89 -12.71
C GLU A 267 -9.48 -12.16 -11.44
N ALA A 268 -9.46 -12.82 -10.28
CA ALA A 268 -9.86 -12.23 -9.01
C ALA A 268 -8.77 -11.33 -8.38
N LEU A 269 -7.54 -11.37 -8.91
CA LEU A 269 -6.42 -10.56 -8.44
C LEU A 269 -6.23 -9.27 -9.24
N GLU A 270 -6.93 -9.12 -10.36
CA GLU A 270 -6.91 -7.90 -11.16
C GLU A 270 -7.56 -6.76 -10.40
N VAL A 271 -6.84 -5.64 -10.28
CA VAL A 271 -7.33 -4.43 -9.61
C VAL A 271 -7.63 -3.35 -10.63
N SER A 272 -8.61 -2.49 -10.32
CA SER A 272 -8.93 -1.33 -11.15
C SER A 272 -7.67 -0.49 -11.42
N ALA A 273 -7.27 -0.38 -12.69
CA ALA A 273 -6.10 0.38 -13.10
C ALA A 273 -6.41 1.88 -13.16
N SER A 274 -5.40 2.71 -12.91
CA SER A 274 -5.51 4.16 -13.12
C SER A 274 -5.65 4.49 -14.61
N LYS A 275 -6.46 5.50 -14.95
CA LYS A 275 -6.47 6.11 -16.30
C LYS A 275 -5.08 6.59 -16.77
N ARG A 276 -4.13 6.79 -15.84
CA ARG A 276 -2.73 7.11 -16.16
C ARG A 276 -1.93 5.91 -16.67
N ALA A 277 -2.35 4.68 -16.37
CA ALA A 277 -1.73 3.45 -16.83
C ALA A 277 -2.23 3.01 -18.22
N GLU A 278 -3.33 3.62 -18.71
CA GLU A 278 -3.81 3.38 -20.07
C GLU A 278 -2.77 3.82 -21.11
N PRO A 279 -2.66 3.12 -22.26
CA PRO A 279 -1.75 3.50 -23.33
C PRO A 279 -1.89 4.98 -23.69
N ARG A 280 -0.75 5.66 -23.80
CA ARG A 280 -0.70 7.07 -24.20
C ARG A 280 -1.05 7.18 -25.67
N VAL A 281 -2.13 7.89 -25.98
CA VAL A 281 -2.53 8.29 -27.33
C VAL A 281 -2.19 9.77 -27.50
N PRO A 282 -1.17 10.14 -28.28
CA PRO A 282 -0.90 11.53 -28.63
C PRO A 282 -2.06 12.11 -29.44
N PHE A 283 -2.37 13.40 -29.24
CA PHE A 283 -3.44 14.04 -30.02
C PHE A 283 -3.17 14.00 -31.53
N GLY A 284 -1.91 14.10 -31.94
CA GLY A 284 -1.46 13.93 -33.34
C GLY A 284 -1.99 12.66 -34.01
N GLN A 285 -2.14 11.56 -33.26
CA GLN A 285 -2.61 10.28 -33.78
C GLN A 285 -4.07 10.35 -34.27
N LEU A 286 -4.89 11.25 -33.72
CA LEU A 286 -6.24 11.52 -34.24
C LEU A 286 -6.20 12.14 -35.63
N ILE A 287 -5.20 12.98 -35.91
CA ILE A 287 -5.02 13.62 -37.21
C ILE A 287 -4.43 12.62 -38.21
N GLU A 288 -3.39 11.87 -37.81
CA GLU A 288 -2.74 10.85 -38.64
C GLU A 288 -3.72 9.76 -39.10
N ARG A 289 -4.66 9.37 -38.23
CA ARG A 289 -5.73 8.41 -38.54
C ARG A 289 -6.93 9.03 -39.27
N GLY A 290 -6.90 10.33 -39.54
CA GLY A 290 -7.98 11.04 -40.24
C GLY A 290 -9.29 11.17 -39.44
N MET A 291 -9.25 10.94 -38.12
CA MET A 291 -10.40 11.07 -37.22
C MET A 291 -10.76 12.55 -36.98
N LEU A 292 -9.77 13.44 -37.06
CA LEU A 292 -9.92 14.89 -37.13
C LEU A 292 -9.09 15.42 -38.28
N ARG A 293 -9.60 16.41 -39.02
CA ARG A 293 -8.87 16.99 -40.17
C ARG A 293 -8.26 18.35 -39.85
N PRO A 294 -7.05 18.65 -40.34
CA PRO A 294 -6.49 19.99 -40.25
C PRO A 294 -7.44 21.02 -40.86
N GLY A 295 -7.63 22.14 -40.16
CA GLY A 295 -8.59 23.19 -40.51
C GLY A 295 -9.93 23.10 -39.79
N GLU A 296 -10.27 21.95 -39.18
CA GLU A 296 -11.48 21.83 -38.36
C GLU A 296 -11.47 22.76 -37.14
N GLU A 297 -12.65 23.24 -36.75
CA GLU A 297 -12.84 24.01 -35.53
C GLU A 297 -13.21 23.09 -34.36
N LEU A 298 -12.44 23.17 -33.28
CA LEU A 298 -12.81 22.61 -31.99
C LEU A 298 -13.45 23.70 -31.15
N TYR A 299 -14.41 23.31 -30.33
CA TYR A 299 -15.20 24.19 -29.47
C TYR A 299 -15.03 23.78 -28.00
N SER A 300 -15.02 24.73 -27.08
CA SER A 300 -15.11 24.42 -25.65
C SER A 300 -16.47 23.78 -25.34
N ALA A 301 -16.56 22.96 -24.29
CA ALA A 301 -17.81 22.30 -23.90
C ALA A 301 -19.00 23.27 -23.69
N ASN A 302 -18.72 24.47 -23.18
CA ASN A 302 -19.70 25.56 -22.97
C ASN A 302 -19.91 26.45 -24.22
N ARG A 303 -19.29 26.12 -25.36
CA ARG A 303 -19.34 26.84 -26.64
C ARG A 303 -18.81 28.28 -26.62
N ARG A 304 -18.15 28.71 -25.55
CA ARG A 304 -17.60 30.06 -25.41
C ARG A 304 -16.39 30.30 -26.31
N PHE A 305 -15.57 29.27 -26.50
CA PHE A 305 -14.31 29.38 -27.20
C PHE A 305 -14.24 28.42 -28.36
N LYS A 306 -13.48 28.82 -29.37
CA LYS A 306 -13.13 27.97 -30.50
C LYS A 306 -11.65 28.09 -30.84
N ALA A 307 -11.10 27.01 -31.38
CA ALA A 307 -9.74 26.97 -31.88
C ALA A 307 -9.67 26.11 -33.14
N ARG A 308 -8.80 26.49 -34.07
CA ARG A 308 -8.61 25.78 -35.34
C ARG A 308 -7.48 24.75 -35.20
N LEU A 309 -7.73 23.54 -35.67
CA LEU A 309 -6.77 22.45 -35.70
C LEU A 309 -5.73 22.63 -36.81
N ARG A 310 -4.45 22.43 -36.50
CA ARG A 310 -3.33 22.39 -37.45
C ARG A 310 -2.89 20.96 -37.77
N ALA A 311 -2.13 20.81 -38.85
CA ALA A 311 -1.60 19.53 -39.33
C ALA A 311 -0.61 18.87 -38.35
N ASP A 312 0.07 19.66 -37.53
CA ASP A 312 1.00 19.20 -36.49
C ASP A 312 0.31 18.83 -35.15
N GLY A 313 -1.03 18.86 -35.11
CA GLY A 313 -1.81 18.62 -33.90
C GLY A 313 -1.81 19.76 -32.89
N THR A 314 -1.32 20.95 -33.26
CA THR A 314 -1.52 22.15 -32.45
C THR A 314 -2.87 22.81 -32.73
N LEU A 315 -3.36 23.59 -31.77
CA LEU A 315 -4.54 24.44 -31.90
C LEU A 315 -4.12 25.90 -32.03
N VAL A 316 -4.90 26.65 -32.81
CA VAL A 316 -4.78 28.10 -32.96
C VAL A 316 -6.07 28.75 -32.50
N GLY A 317 -5.97 29.48 -31.40
CA GLY A 317 -6.99 30.38 -30.92
C GLY A 317 -6.89 31.78 -31.55
N ALA A 318 -7.68 32.72 -31.02
CA ALA A 318 -7.66 34.12 -31.46
C ALA A 318 -6.32 34.80 -31.14
N ASP A 319 -5.78 34.54 -29.96
CA ASP A 319 -4.58 35.19 -29.38
C ASP A 319 -3.55 34.19 -28.84
N VAL A 320 -3.78 32.88 -29.01
CA VAL A 320 -2.95 31.81 -28.46
C VAL A 320 -2.71 30.68 -29.47
N LYS A 321 -1.55 30.04 -29.41
CA LYS A 321 -1.23 28.82 -30.17
C LYS A 321 -0.51 27.82 -29.27
N GLY A 322 -0.80 26.54 -29.42
CA GLY A 322 -0.14 25.50 -28.65
C GLY A 322 -0.85 24.15 -28.70
N SER A 323 -0.50 23.25 -27.79
CA SER A 323 -1.23 21.99 -27.61
C SER A 323 -2.68 22.21 -27.18
N ILE A 324 -3.50 21.16 -27.30
CA ILE A 324 -4.89 21.15 -26.80
C ILE A 324 -5.02 21.57 -25.32
N HIS A 325 -3.98 21.31 -24.52
CA HIS A 325 -3.94 21.64 -23.10
C HIS A 325 -3.61 23.12 -22.87
N GLN A 326 -2.58 23.63 -23.55
CA GLN A 326 -2.11 25.01 -23.40
C GLN A 326 -3.17 26.02 -23.88
N VAL A 327 -3.78 25.76 -25.04
CA VAL A 327 -4.83 26.63 -25.58
C VAL A 327 -6.08 26.61 -24.71
N GLY A 328 -6.48 25.44 -24.19
CA GLY A 328 -7.61 25.35 -23.26
C GLY A 328 -7.34 26.06 -21.93
N ALA A 329 -6.11 25.97 -21.39
CA ALA A 329 -5.73 26.62 -20.15
C ALA A 329 -5.74 28.15 -20.29
N HIS A 330 -5.22 28.66 -21.41
CA HIS A 330 -5.23 30.09 -21.74
C HIS A 330 -6.65 30.66 -21.78
N TYR A 331 -7.57 30.00 -22.48
CA TYR A 331 -8.95 30.48 -22.61
C TYR A 331 -9.77 30.41 -21.32
N GLU A 332 -9.50 29.44 -20.45
CA GLU A 332 -10.14 29.38 -19.12
C GLU A 332 -9.45 30.26 -18.08
N GLY A 333 -8.34 30.92 -18.41
CA GLY A 333 -7.53 31.68 -17.44
C GLY A 333 -7.00 30.79 -16.31
N ALA A 334 -6.79 29.50 -16.57
CA ALA A 334 -6.43 28.50 -15.58
C ALA A 334 -4.95 28.09 -15.72
N PRO A 335 -4.28 27.69 -14.62
CA PRO A 335 -2.88 27.24 -14.67
C PRO A 335 -2.70 25.92 -15.46
N SER A 336 -3.77 25.14 -15.64
CA SER A 336 -3.76 23.92 -16.44
C SER A 336 -5.16 23.58 -16.97
N CYS A 337 -5.23 22.83 -18.07
CA CYS A 337 -6.49 22.35 -18.64
C CYS A 337 -6.32 20.95 -19.26
N ASN A 338 -7.27 20.06 -19.00
CA ASN A 338 -7.34 18.78 -19.71
C ASN A 338 -8.02 18.97 -21.07
N GLY A 339 -7.22 19.23 -22.11
CA GLY A 339 -7.70 19.44 -23.48
C GLY A 339 -8.61 18.33 -24.01
N TRP A 340 -8.42 17.08 -23.59
CA TRP A 340 -9.24 15.94 -24.04
C TRP A 340 -10.72 16.10 -23.66
N THR A 341 -10.99 16.53 -22.43
CA THR A 341 -12.36 16.73 -21.93
C THR A 341 -12.88 18.12 -22.20
N TYR A 342 -11.99 19.08 -22.48
CA TYR A 342 -12.34 20.47 -22.72
C TYR A 342 -12.85 20.73 -24.14
N TRP A 343 -12.18 20.12 -25.13
CA TRP A 343 -12.48 20.34 -26.54
C TRP A 343 -13.50 19.35 -27.08
N CYS A 344 -14.42 19.87 -27.89
CA CYS A 344 -15.39 19.11 -28.65
C CYS A 344 -15.25 19.42 -30.14
N PHE A 345 -15.45 18.42 -30.99
CA PHE A 345 -15.61 18.58 -32.43
C PHE A 345 -17.08 18.45 -32.81
N ARG A 346 -17.46 18.93 -34.00
CA ARG A 346 -18.85 18.83 -34.47
C ARG A 346 -19.04 17.58 -35.31
N ARG A 347 -19.99 16.74 -34.93
CA ARG A 347 -20.40 15.54 -35.67
C ARG A 347 -21.92 15.47 -35.69
N ASP A 348 -22.51 15.34 -36.87
CA ASP A 348 -23.98 15.24 -37.07
C ASP A 348 -24.77 16.33 -36.32
N GLY A 349 -24.25 17.57 -36.34
CA GLY A 349 -24.87 18.72 -35.68
C GLY A 349 -24.67 18.80 -34.15
N GLN A 350 -24.07 17.79 -33.53
CA GLN A 350 -23.78 17.75 -32.10
C GLN A 350 -22.31 18.00 -31.79
N LEU A 351 -22.04 18.50 -30.58
CA LEU A 351 -20.68 18.62 -30.06
C LEU A 351 -20.32 17.33 -29.32
N VAL A 352 -19.27 16.67 -29.79
CA VAL A 352 -18.75 15.44 -29.21
C VAL A 352 -17.35 15.71 -28.67
N SER A 353 -17.06 15.28 -27.44
CA SER A 353 -15.74 15.43 -26.85
C SER A 353 -14.69 14.69 -27.68
N ILE A 354 -13.52 15.32 -27.89
CA ILE A 354 -12.41 14.66 -28.58
C ILE A 354 -11.86 13.45 -27.79
N ASP A 355 -12.16 13.34 -26.48
CA ASP A 355 -11.80 12.17 -25.67
C ASP A 355 -12.46 10.88 -26.20
N VAL A 356 -13.64 10.96 -26.81
CA VAL A 356 -14.31 9.79 -27.40
C VAL A 356 -13.43 9.14 -28.48
N LEU A 357 -12.78 9.96 -29.31
CA LEU A 357 -11.87 9.48 -30.35
C LEU A 357 -10.60 8.86 -29.75
N ARG A 358 -10.11 9.41 -28.63
CA ARG A 358 -9.00 8.82 -27.87
C ARG A 358 -9.35 7.45 -27.33
N GLN A 359 -10.57 7.28 -26.80
CA GLN A 359 -11.04 6.00 -26.30
C GLN A 359 -11.23 4.97 -27.41
N GLN A 360 -11.68 5.39 -28.59
CA GLN A 360 -11.76 4.50 -29.76
C GLN A 360 -10.38 3.94 -30.13
N ILE A 361 -9.34 4.77 -30.21
CA ILE A 361 -7.97 4.29 -30.48
C ILE A 361 -7.50 3.32 -29.39
N ARG A 362 -7.79 3.60 -28.12
CA ARG A 362 -7.40 2.72 -27.00
C ARG A 362 -8.09 1.36 -27.07
N ALA A 363 -9.36 1.33 -27.42
CA ALA A 363 -10.10 0.07 -27.62
C ALA A 363 -9.48 -0.77 -28.74
N GLU A 364 -9.07 -0.14 -29.84
CA GLU A 364 -8.37 -0.81 -30.95
C GLU A 364 -6.95 -1.27 -30.59
N MET A 365 -6.32 -0.71 -29.57
CA MET A 365 -5.01 -1.16 -29.06
C MET A 365 -5.12 -2.35 -28.09
N GLN A 366 -6.32 -2.63 -27.58
CA GLN A 366 -6.59 -3.68 -26.58
C GLN A 366 -7.23 -4.93 -27.20
N GLY A 367 -7.84 -4.81 -28.39
CA GLY A 367 -8.26 -5.94 -29.22
C GLY A 367 -7.16 -6.41 -30.15
#